data_AF-A0A8J5L1T0-F1
#
_entry.id   AF-A0A8J5L1T0-F1
#
_cell.length_a   1.000
_cell.length_b   1.000
_cell.length_c   1.000
_cell.angle_alpha   90.00
_cell.angle_beta   90.00
_cell.angle_gamma   90.00
#
_symmetry.space_group_name_H-M   'P 1'
#
loop_
_entity.id
_entity.type
_entity.pdbx_description
1 polymer ?
#
loop_
_entity_poly.entity_id
_entity_poly.type
_entity_poly.pdbx_seq_one_letter_code
_entity_poly.pdbx_strand_id
1 'polypeptide(L)'
;MASPKERESFIYIAKLAEQAERYDEMVDSMNKVAKLDVELTVEERNLLSVGYKNVIGARRASWRILSSIEQKEEARGNDQHVKNIKEYRQKVETELSGICGDIMTLIDEHLIPSSTAAESSVFYNKMKGDYYRYLAEFKTGNEKKGVADQSLKAYEIIRGTDMNRQLEIRNAIAFHCWAATSIAETELSPTHPIRLGLALNFSVFYYEILNSPERACHLAKQAFDEAISELDTLSEESYKDSTLIMQLLRDNLSLWTSDIPEDGEDPAKSGAGEDGQGKDIQAKSAAVIIMANVVWFSKLTIFSHKEDLGSIDSIVNCEKEDIFQFGLILLEIVTA
;
A
#
# COMPACT_ATOMS: atom_id res chain seq x y z
N MET A 1 -7.97 3.97 39.57
CA MET A 1 -8.40 3.06 38.50
C MET A 1 -9.79 3.49 38.09
N ALA A 2 -9.97 3.98 36.85
CA ALA A 2 -11.30 4.27 36.34
C ALA A 2 -12.13 2.99 36.29
N SER A 3 -13.42 3.08 36.58
CA SER A 3 -14.28 1.91 36.57
C SER A 3 -14.52 1.44 35.13
N PRO A 4 -14.60 0.12 34.86
CA PRO A 4 -14.96 -0.39 33.53
C PRO A 4 -16.23 0.23 32.94
N LYS A 5 -17.18 0.60 33.82
CA LYS A 5 -18.44 1.28 33.46
C LYS A 5 -18.23 2.67 32.87
N GLU A 6 -17.21 3.41 33.31
CA GLU A 6 -16.91 4.75 32.76
C GLU A 6 -16.34 4.65 31.35
N ARG A 7 -15.46 3.66 31.10
CA ARG A 7 -14.92 3.40 29.76
C ARG A 7 -16.03 3.04 28.77
N GLU A 8 -16.89 2.09 29.14
CA GLU A 8 -18.04 1.67 28.34
C GLU A 8 -18.98 2.86 28.03
N SER A 9 -19.23 3.72 29.02
CA SER A 9 -20.04 4.92 28.82
C SER A 9 -19.43 5.87 27.79
N PHE A 10 -18.12 6.13 27.84
CA PHE A 10 -17.49 7.03 26.86
C PHE A 10 -17.49 6.44 25.45
N ILE A 11 -17.26 5.13 25.31
CA ILE A 11 -17.33 4.45 24.01
C ILE A 11 -18.73 4.50 23.44
N TYR A 12 -19.74 4.27 24.27
CA TYR A 12 -21.14 4.35 23.85
C TYR A 12 -21.48 5.76 23.33
N ILE A 13 -21.05 6.82 24.03
CA ILE A 13 -21.22 8.19 23.56
C ILE A 13 -20.45 8.46 22.25
N ALA A 14 -19.22 7.94 22.11
CA ALA A 14 -18.46 8.08 20.87
C ALA A 14 -19.18 7.44 19.67
N LYS A 15 -19.77 6.26 19.84
CA LYS A 15 -20.57 5.58 18.80
C LYS A 15 -21.86 6.35 18.45
N LEU A 16 -22.52 6.94 19.45
CA LEU A 16 -23.68 7.81 19.20
C LEU A 16 -23.28 9.08 18.45
N ALA A 17 -22.15 9.70 18.83
CA ALA A 17 -21.63 10.88 18.18
C ALA A 17 -21.22 10.60 16.72
N GLU A 18 -20.64 9.43 16.43
CA GLU A 18 -20.36 8.96 15.08
C GLU A 18 -21.64 8.86 14.24
N GLN A 19 -22.69 8.19 14.75
CA GLN A 19 -23.98 8.06 14.06
C GLN A 19 -24.68 9.40 13.83
N ALA A 20 -24.44 10.37 14.71
CA ALA A 20 -24.96 11.73 14.58
C ALA A 20 -24.03 12.66 13.78
N GLU A 21 -22.91 12.17 13.25
CA GLU A 21 -21.87 12.94 12.56
C GLU A 21 -21.29 14.11 13.39
N ARG A 22 -21.38 14.03 14.72
CA ARG A 22 -20.84 15.02 15.67
C ARG A 22 -19.41 14.64 16.06
N TYR A 23 -18.51 14.70 15.08
CA TYR A 23 -17.13 14.20 15.24
C TYR A 23 -16.29 14.93 16.29
N ASP A 24 -16.57 16.21 16.58
CA ASP A 24 -15.90 16.95 17.66
C ASP A 24 -16.19 16.28 19.03
N GLU A 25 -17.45 15.91 19.31
CA GLU A 25 -17.83 15.18 20.54
C GLU A 25 -17.35 13.72 20.57
N MET A 26 -17.24 13.11 19.39
CA MET A 26 -16.65 11.78 19.24
C MET A 26 -15.18 11.81 19.69
N VAL A 27 -14.42 12.80 19.23
CA VAL A 27 -13.01 13.02 19.64
C VAL A 27 -12.92 13.27 21.14
N ASP A 28 -13.76 14.14 21.70
CA ASP A 28 -13.78 14.42 23.15
C ASP A 28 -14.01 13.16 23.99
N SER A 29 -14.91 12.30 23.54
CA SER A 29 -15.23 11.04 24.23
C SER A 29 -14.08 10.04 24.11
N MET A 30 -13.51 9.88 22.91
CA MET A 30 -12.37 8.98 22.70
C MET A 30 -11.09 9.47 23.39
N ASN A 31 -10.90 10.78 23.56
CA ASN A 31 -9.82 11.34 24.36
C ASN A 31 -9.93 10.95 25.83
N LYS A 32 -11.16 10.89 26.38
CA LYS A 32 -11.38 10.41 27.75
C LYS A 32 -11.06 8.92 27.88
N VAL A 33 -11.38 8.11 26.86
CA VAL A 33 -11.05 6.67 26.83
C VAL A 33 -9.53 6.46 26.79
N ALA A 34 -8.82 7.18 25.92
CA ALA A 34 -7.37 7.08 25.79
C ALA A 34 -6.64 7.49 27.08
N LYS A 35 -7.12 8.52 27.79
CA LYS A 35 -6.58 8.99 29.09
C LYS A 35 -6.81 8.03 30.26
N LEU A 36 -7.45 6.88 30.04
CA LEU A 36 -7.55 5.83 31.06
C LEU A 36 -6.29 4.97 31.15
N ASP A 37 -5.30 5.19 30.28
CA ASP A 37 -4.01 4.46 30.23
C ASP A 37 -4.18 2.93 30.17
N VAL A 38 -5.20 2.51 29.42
CA VAL A 38 -5.51 1.11 29.14
C VAL A 38 -5.55 0.93 27.64
N GLU A 39 -4.81 -0.07 27.14
CA GLU A 39 -4.67 -0.37 25.71
C GLU A 39 -6.02 -0.33 24.98
N LEU A 40 -6.06 0.34 23.83
CA LEU A 40 -7.25 0.39 22.99
C LEU A 40 -7.35 -0.89 22.16
N THR A 41 -8.54 -1.49 22.21
CA THR A 41 -8.96 -2.52 21.26
C THR A 41 -8.95 -1.99 19.83
N VAL A 42 -8.96 -2.89 18.85
CA VAL A 42 -9.00 -2.53 17.43
C VAL A 42 -10.20 -1.64 17.11
N GLU A 43 -11.36 -1.93 17.69
CA GLU A 43 -12.58 -1.13 17.49
C GLU A 43 -12.43 0.29 18.07
N GLU A 44 -11.96 0.41 19.32
CA GLU A 44 -11.75 1.72 19.96
C GLU A 44 -10.69 2.55 19.24
N ARG A 45 -9.63 1.90 18.76
CA ARG A 45 -8.57 2.55 17.97
C ARG A 45 -9.11 3.08 16.64
N ASN A 46 -9.97 2.31 15.97
CA ASN A 46 -10.64 2.73 14.76
C ASN A 46 -11.57 3.93 15.03
N LEU A 47 -12.38 3.88 16.08
CA LEU A 47 -13.25 5.01 16.49
C LEU A 47 -12.43 6.30 16.74
N LEU A 48 -11.32 6.20 17.48
CA LEU A 48 -10.43 7.35 17.71
C LEU A 48 -9.95 7.94 16.37
N SER A 49 -9.49 7.08 15.46
CA SER A 49 -8.97 7.52 14.16
C SER A 49 -10.04 8.14 13.26
N VAL A 50 -11.26 7.60 13.25
CA VAL A 50 -12.38 8.10 12.47
C VAL A 50 -12.80 9.48 12.96
N GLY A 51 -12.93 9.67 14.28
CA GLY A 51 -13.28 10.97 14.85
C GLY A 51 -12.27 12.04 14.46
N TYR A 52 -11.00 11.79 14.75
CA TYR A 52 -9.92 12.72 14.45
C TYR A 52 -9.76 13.01 12.94
N LYS A 53 -9.90 11.99 12.07
CA LYS A 53 -9.86 12.15 10.61
C LYS A 53 -10.95 13.10 10.09
N ASN A 54 -12.17 12.96 10.61
CA ASN A 54 -13.28 13.80 10.17
C ASN A 54 -13.14 15.24 10.68
N VAL A 55 -12.76 15.43 11.95
CA VAL A 55 -12.52 16.76 12.52
C VAL A 55 -11.42 17.49 11.73
N ILE A 56 -10.25 16.87 11.54
CA ILE A 56 -9.14 17.52 10.82
C ILE A 56 -9.46 17.70 9.32
N GLY A 57 -10.19 16.77 8.71
CA GLY A 57 -10.59 16.81 7.30
C GLY A 57 -11.44 18.04 6.99
N ALA A 58 -12.44 18.33 7.83
CA ALA A 58 -13.28 19.51 7.68
C ALA A 58 -12.47 20.82 7.75
N ARG A 59 -11.59 20.97 8.76
CA ARG A 59 -10.79 22.19 8.93
C ARG A 59 -9.74 22.36 7.81
N ARG A 60 -9.14 21.27 7.31
CA ARG A 60 -8.22 21.32 6.15
C ARG A 60 -8.95 21.75 4.86
N ALA A 61 -10.16 21.27 4.64
CA ALA A 61 -10.98 21.70 3.50
C ALA A 61 -11.27 23.21 3.59
N SER A 62 -11.69 23.70 4.77
CA SER A 62 -11.90 25.13 5.01
C SER A 62 -10.64 25.96 4.75
N TRP A 63 -9.47 25.51 5.24
CA TRP A 63 -8.20 26.22 5.03
C TRP A 63 -7.81 26.33 3.54
N ARG A 64 -8.01 25.26 2.75
CA ARG A 64 -7.75 25.28 1.30
C ARG A 64 -8.65 26.26 0.56
N ILE A 65 -9.94 26.27 0.90
CA ILE A 65 -10.91 27.19 0.31
C ILE A 65 -10.50 28.64 0.62
N LEU A 66 -10.20 28.95 1.89
CA LEU A 66 -9.77 30.28 2.30
C LEU A 66 -8.48 30.72 1.61
N SER A 67 -7.50 29.82 1.50
CA SER A 67 -6.24 30.10 0.80
C SER A 67 -6.47 30.39 -0.69
N SER A 68 -7.40 29.69 -1.35
CA SER A 68 -7.75 29.95 -2.75
C SER A 68 -8.48 31.29 -2.93
N ILE A 69 -9.36 31.66 -1.99
CA ILE A 69 -10.07 32.94 -2.03
C ILE A 69 -9.10 34.10 -1.78
N GLU A 70 -8.16 33.95 -0.85
CA GLU A 70 -7.10 34.94 -0.57
C GLU A 70 -6.30 35.26 -1.83
N GLN A 71 -5.80 34.22 -2.53
CA GLN A 71 -5.05 34.39 -3.78
C GLN A 71 -5.85 35.09 -4.88
N LYS A 72 -7.15 34.79 -5.00
CA LYS A 72 -8.03 35.41 -5.99
C LYS A 72 -8.30 36.88 -5.69
N GLU A 73 -8.50 37.24 -4.42
CA GLU A 73 -8.71 38.64 -4.01
C GLU A 73 -7.42 39.45 -4.05
N GLU A 74 -6.26 38.83 -3.79
CA GLU A 74 -4.94 39.45 -3.95
C GLU A 74 -4.68 39.80 -5.42
N ALA A 75 -5.01 38.92 -6.36
CA ALA A 75 -4.91 39.19 -7.79
C ALA A 75 -5.85 40.33 -8.28
N ARG A 76 -6.92 40.61 -7.52
CA ARG A 76 -7.86 41.71 -7.82
C ARG A 76 -7.45 43.05 -7.18
N GLY A 77 -6.43 43.05 -6.32
CA GLY A 77 -5.96 44.26 -5.61
C GLY A 77 -6.90 44.74 -4.48
N ASN A 78 -7.76 43.86 -3.95
CA ASN A 78 -8.67 44.21 -2.87
C ASN A 78 -8.01 44.04 -1.49
N ASP A 79 -7.07 44.92 -1.14
CA ASP A 79 -6.21 44.79 0.05
C ASP A 79 -6.97 44.59 1.37
N GLN A 80 -8.12 45.25 1.54
CA GLN A 80 -8.94 45.12 2.75
C GLN A 80 -9.59 43.73 2.86
N HIS A 81 -10.06 43.15 1.76
CA HIS A 81 -10.62 41.80 1.76
C HIS A 81 -9.53 40.75 1.99
N VAL A 82 -8.36 40.92 1.36
CA VAL A 82 -7.20 40.04 1.58
C VAL A 82 -6.82 40.01 3.06
N LYS A 83 -6.77 41.18 3.72
CA LYS A 83 -6.49 41.26 5.16
C LYS A 83 -7.53 40.49 5.99
N ASN A 84 -8.82 40.70 5.74
CA ASN A 84 -9.89 40.03 6.47
C ASN A 84 -9.86 38.49 6.26
N ILE A 85 -9.60 38.05 5.03
CA ILE A 85 -9.48 36.61 4.71
C ILE A 85 -8.27 36.01 5.42
N LYS A 86 -7.14 36.72 5.45
CA LYS A 86 -5.92 36.27 6.11
C LYS A 86 -6.10 36.10 7.62
N GLU A 87 -6.78 37.04 8.29
CA GLU A 87 -7.11 36.93 9.71
C GLU A 87 -8.00 35.70 9.99
N TYR A 88 -8.99 35.46 9.13
CA TYR A 88 -9.85 34.28 9.28
C TYR A 88 -9.12 32.96 8.97
N ARG A 89 -8.22 32.94 7.97
CA ARG A 89 -7.37 31.79 7.67
C ARG A 89 -6.48 31.46 8.87
N GLN A 90 -5.88 32.45 9.52
CA GLN A 90 -5.06 32.25 10.73
C GLN A 90 -5.84 31.64 11.89
N LYS A 91 -7.13 31.98 12.03
CA LYS A 91 -8.00 31.32 13.02
C LYS A 91 -8.12 29.82 12.72
N VAL A 92 -8.38 29.45 11.46
CA VAL A 92 -8.44 28.03 11.04
C VAL A 92 -7.09 27.34 11.20
N GLU A 93 -5.97 28.00 10.92
CA GLU A 93 -4.62 27.45 11.16
C GLU A 93 -4.36 27.19 12.65
N THR A 94 -4.89 28.03 13.54
CA THR A 94 -4.80 27.84 14.99
C THR A 94 -5.63 26.63 15.43
N GLU A 95 -6.85 26.48 14.92
CA GLU A 95 -7.70 25.31 15.18
C GLU A 95 -7.03 24.01 14.67
N LEU A 96 -6.49 24.02 13.45
CA LEU A 96 -5.73 22.90 12.88
C LEU A 96 -4.51 22.55 13.75
N SER A 97 -3.77 23.56 14.21
CA SER A 97 -2.61 23.36 15.07
C SER A 97 -3.00 22.76 16.41
N GLY A 98 -4.12 23.21 16.99
CA GLY A 98 -4.68 22.65 18.22
C GLY A 98 -5.02 21.17 18.07
N ILE A 99 -5.81 20.81 17.05
CA ILE A 99 -6.21 19.42 16.79
C ILE A 99 -4.98 18.51 16.60
N CYS A 100 -3.97 18.97 15.84
CA CYS A 100 -2.74 18.21 15.63
C CYS A 100 -1.91 18.08 16.93
N GLY A 101 -1.85 19.13 17.75
CA GLY A 101 -1.19 19.09 19.05
C GLY A 101 -1.86 18.10 19.99
N ASP A 102 -3.19 18.15 20.08
CA ASP A 102 -3.96 17.29 20.99
C ASP A 102 -3.73 15.80 20.71
N ILE A 103 -3.79 15.38 19.43
CA ILE A 103 -3.53 13.97 19.07
C ILE A 103 -2.06 13.58 19.26
N MET A 104 -1.11 14.48 19.03
CA MET A 104 0.31 14.20 19.28
C MET A 104 0.57 13.95 20.76
N THR A 105 0.05 14.82 21.62
CA THR A 105 0.12 14.65 23.08
C THR A 105 -0.56 13.36 23.51
N LEU A 106 -1.75 13.05 22.98
CA LEU A 106 -2.46 11.81 23.29
C LEU A 106 -1.67 10.57 22.89
N ILE A 107 -1.04 10.59 21.72
CA ILE A 107 -0.20 9.49 21.22
C ILE A 107 1.02 9.27 22.11
N ASP A 108 1.74 10.34 22.44
CA ASP A 108 3.01 10.26 23.16
C ASP A 108 2.84 9.97 24.65
N GLU A 109 1.82 10.54 25.28
CA GLU A 109 1.62 10.43 26.74
C GLU A 109 0.78 9.22 27.13
N HIS A 110 -0.18 8.79 26.30
CA HIS A 110 -1.17 7.78 26.68
C HIS A 110 -1.15 6.54 25.78
N LEU A 111 -1.18 6.69 24.45
CA LEU A 111 -1.42 5.56 23.54
C LEU A 111 -0.19 4.68 23.30
N ILE A 112 0.97 5.27 23.00
CA ILE A 112 2.22 4.51 22.81
C ILE A 112 2.67 3.86 24.12
N PRO A 113 2.68 4.54 25.28
CA PRO A 113 3.09 3.92 26.55
C PRO A 113 2.17 2.78 27.00
N SER A 114 0.87 2.86 26.67
CA SER A 114 -0.11 1.82 27.03
C SER A 114 -0.21 0.67 26.02
N SER A 115 0.51 0.77 24.89
CA SER A 115 0.44 -0.18 23.78
C SER A 115 1.45 -1.31 23.96
N THR A 116 0.98 -2.56 23.97
CA THR A 116 1.85 -3.75 24.08
C THR A 116 2.10 -4.43 22.74
N ALA A 117 1.16 -4.30 21.79
CA ALA A 117 1.27 -4.89 20.47
C ALA A 117 2.07 -4.02 19.48
N ALA A 118 2.92 -4.67 18.66
CA ALA A 118 3.65 -3.98 17.59
C ALA A 118 2.71 -3.29 16.59
N GLU A 119 1.57 -3.91 16.29
CA GLU A 119 0.55 -3.35 15.39
C GLU A 119 -0.06 -2.04 15.91
N SER A 120 -0.37 -1.99 17.21
CA SER A 120 -0.83 -0.77 17.90
C SER A 120 0.21 0.34 17.79
N SER A 121 1.48 0.03 18.04
CA SER A 121 2.59 1.00 17.93
C SER A 121 2.78 1.53 16.51
N VAL A 122 2.69 0.67 15.49
CA VAL A 122 2.75 1.09 14.08
C VAL A 122 1.57 2.00 13.74
N PHE A 123 0.36 1.63 14.17
CA PHE A 123 -0.85 2.43 13.93
C PHE A 123 -0.71 3.86 14.50
N TYR A 124 -0.27 3.99 15.75
CA TYR A 124 -0.14 5.30 16.39
C TYR A 124 0.98 6.14 15.78
N ASN A 125 2.12 5.53 15.44
CA ASN A 125 3.20 6.25 14.75
C ASN A 125 2.76 6.69 13.34
N LYS A 126 1.99 5.87 12.61
CA LYS A 126 1.41 6.25 11.32
C LYS A 126 0.51 7.47 11.47
N MET A 127 -0.37 7.42 12.46
CA MET A 127 -1.26 8.53 12.78
C MET A 127 -0.44 9.79 13.11
N LYS A 128 0.59 9.68 13.95
CA LYS A 128 1.50 10.80 14.28
C LYS A 128 2.17 11.40 13.05
N GLY A 129 2.66 10.57 12.13
CA GLY A 129 3.23 10.99 10.85
C GLY A 129 2.24 11.76 9.98
N ASP A 130 1.00 11.28 9.89
CA ASP A 130 -0.10 11.93 9.17
C ASP A 130 -0.41 13.33 9.75
N TYR A 131 -0.43 13.49 11.08
CA TYR A 131 -0.68 14.78 11.72
C TYR A 131 0.48 15.78 11.59
N TYR A 132 1.74 15.33 11.67
CA TYR A 132 2.88 16.21 11.32
C TYR A 132 2.81 16.63 9.85
N ARG A 133 2.43 15.72 8.96
CA ARG A 133 2.24 16.06 7.54
C ARG A 133 1.16 17.13 7.35
N TYR A 134 0.05 17.05 8.08
CA TYR A 134 -1.00 18.08 8.04
C TYR A 134 -0.50 19.44 8.55
N LEU A 135 0.28 19.47 9.64
CA LEU A 135 0.91 20.70 10.12
C LEU A 135 1.85 21.30 9.07
N ALA A 136 2.61 20.47 8.34
CA ALA A 136 3.54 20.94 7.31
C ALA A 136 2.86 21.58 6.08
N GLU A 137 1.55 21.34 5.87
CA GLU A 137 0.80 21.91 4.74
C GLU A 137 0.70 23.44 4.82
N PHE A 138 0.55 24.00 6.03
CA PHE A 138 0.29 25.43 6.24
C PHE A 138 1.38 26.17 7.03
N LYS A 139 2.26 25.46 7.74
CA LYS A 139 3.41 26.07 8.41
C LYS A 139 4.41 26.64 7.40
N THR A 140 5.11 27.71 7.79
CA THR A 140 6.09 28.42 6.94
C THR A 140 7.47 28.51 7.60
N GLY A 141 8.52 28.69 6.78
CA GLY A 141 9.88 28.93 7.28
C GLY A 141 10.46 27.76 8.08
N ASN A 142 11.12 28.06 9.20
CA ASN A 142 11.79 27.07 10.05
C ASN A 142 10.80 26.11 10.73
N GLU A 143 9.57 26.57 11.04
CA GLU A 143 8.54 25.72 11.62
C GLU A 143 8.14 24.59 10.65
N LYS A 144 8.05 24.88 9.34
CA LYS A 144 7.75 23.87 8.32
C LYS A 144 8.82 22.78 8.27
N LYS A 145 10.10 23.16 8.29
CA LYS A 145 11.22 22.22 8.27
C LYS A 145 11.19 21.31 9.51
N GLY A 146 11.05 21.91 10.70
CA GLY A 146 10.99 21.13 11.94
C GLY A 146 9.83 20.14 11.96
N VAL A 147 8.64 20.54 11.50
CA VAL A 147 7.46 19.66 11.42
C VAL A 147 7.64 18.57 10.36
N ALA A 148 8.23 18.90 9.20
CA ALA A 148 8.52 17.92 8.14
C ALA A 148 9.52 16.85 8.60
N ASP A 149 10.57 17.26 9.32
CA ASP A 149 11.55 16.33 9.90
C ASP A 149 10.91 15.39 10.93
N GLN A 150 9.95 15.88 11.73
CA GLN A 150 9.21 15.05 12.68
C GLN A 150 8.25 14.08 11.99
N SER A 151 7.60 14.50 10.89
CA SER A 151 6.80 13.61 10.05
C SER A 151 7.69 12.48 9.49
N LEU A 152 8.86 12.84 8.96
CA LEU A 152 9.81 11.87 8.41
C LEU A 152 10.27 10.88 9.48
N LYS A 153 10.68 11.35 10.66
CA LYS A 153 11.09 10.47 11.78
C LYS A 153 9.99 9.49 12.18
N ALA A 154 8.73 9.94 12.27
CA ALA A 154 7.60 9.05 12.59
C ALA A 154 7.43 7.95 11.53
N TYR A 155 7.55 8.30 10.25
CA TYR A 155 7.50 7.33 9.16
C TYR A 155 8.76 6.45 9.06
N GLU A 156 9.94 6.94 9.45
CA GLU A 156 11.18 6.16 9.52
C GLU A 156 11.13 5.11 10.63
N ILE A 157 10.57 5.46 11.79
CA ILE A 157 10.29 4.49 12.88
C ILE A 157 9.40 3.37 12.34
N ILE A 158 8.33 3.72 11.62
CA ILE A 158 7.46 2.74 10.96
C ILE A 158 8.24 1.91 9.96
N ARG A 159 9.02 2.54 9.05
CA ARG A 159 9.84 1.81 8.08
C ARG A 159 10.83 0.86 8.75
N GLY A 160 11.39 1.20 9.91
CA GLY A 160 12.28 0.33 10.67
C GLY A 160 11.55 -0.86 11.33
N THR A 161 10.30 -0.67 11.78
CA THR A 161 9.47 -1.72 12.40
C THR A 161 8.70 -2.59 11.39
N ASP A 162 8.32 -2.01 10.25
CA ASP A 162 7.51 -2.63 9.18
C ASP A 162 8.41 -3.32 8.15
N MET A 163 9.72 -2.97 8.09
CA MET A 163 10.67 -3.74 7.30
C MET A 163 10.67 -5.18 7.74
N ASN A 164 10.69 -5.54 9.03
CA ASN A 164 10.81 -6.95 9.40
C ASN A 164 9.61 -7.80 8.98
N ARG A 165 8.36 -7.29 9.03
CA ARG A 165 7.19 -8.09 8.64
C ARG A 165 6.96 -8.12 7.13
N GLN A 166 7.10 -6.98 6.43
CA GLN A 166 7.04 -6.97 4.98
C GLN A 166 8.27 -7.65 4.35
N LEU A 167 9.47 -7.52 4.92
CA LEU A 167 10.68 -8.24 4.48
C LEU A 167 10.59 -9.73 4.79
N GLU A 168 10.03 -10.16 5.93
CA GLU A 168 9.79 -11.58 6.21
C GLU A 168 8.78 -12.18 5.22
N ILE A 169 7.65 -11.51 4.98
CA ILE A 169 6.66 -11.97 3.99
C ILE A 169 7.27 -11.95 2.60
N ARG A 170 7.97 -10.88 2.21
CA ARG A 170 8.64 -10.74 0.92
C ARG A 170 9.76 -11.77 0.72
N ASN A 171 10.54 -12.08 1.77
CA ASN A 171 11.60 -13.08 1.74
C ASN A 171 11.02 -14.50 1.76
N ALA A 172 9.92 -14.74 2.47
CA ALA A 172 9.19 -16.00 2.44
C ALA A 172 8.57 -16.24 1.06
N ILE A 173 7.92 -15.22 0.48
CA ILE A 173 7.42 -15.26 -0.90
C ILE A 173 8.57 -15.53 -1.88
N ALA A 174 9.68 -14.79 -1.77
CA ALA A 174 10.85 -15.02 -2.60
C ALA A 174 11.44 -16.44 -2.45
N PHE A 175 11.48 -16.97 -1.23
CA PHE A 175 11.95 -18.33 -0.94
C PHE A 175 11.03 -19.39 -1.54
N HIS A 176 9.71 -19.25 -1.40
CA HIS A 176 8.73 -20.17 -1.98
C HIS A 176 8.72 -20.09 -3.51
N CYS A 177 8.77 -18.89 -4.09
CA CYS A 177 8.89 -18.70 -5.54
C CYS A 177 10.18 -19.35 -6.07
N TRP A 178 11.32 -19.12 -5.41
CA TRP A 178 12.59 -19.76 -5.77
C TRP A 178 12.52 -21.30 -5.69
N ALA A 179 11.98 -21.85 -4.59
CA ALA A 179 11.84 -23.29 -4.42
C ALA A 179 10.94 -23.92 -5.51
N ALA A 180 9.80 -23.30 -5.82
CA ALA A 180 8.90 -23.75 -6.87
C ALA A 180 9.57 -23.69 -8.26
N THR A 181 10.31 -22.61 -8.55
CA THR A 181 11.09 -22.49 -9.78
C THR A 181 12.18 -23.55 -9.88
N SER A 182 12.93 -23.81 -8.80
CA SER A 182 13.98 -24.85 -8.80
C SER A 182 13.44 -26.25 -9.04
N ILE A 183 12.28 -26.58 -8.47
CA ILE A 183 11.60 -27.88 -8.73
C ILE A 183 11.11 -27.94 -10.18
N ALA A 184 10.51 -26.86 -10.69
CA ALA A 184 10.06 -26.80 -12.08
C ALA A 184 11.23 -26.91 -13.07
N GLU A 185 12.40 -26.35 -12.76
CA GLU A 185 13.60 -26.47 -13.58
C GLU A 185 14.14 -27.90 -13.67
N THR A 186 13.98 -28.71 -12.61
CA THR A 186 14.43 -30.10 -12.58
C THR A 186 13.41 -31.08 -13.15
N GLU A 187 12.12 -30.84 -12.93
CA GLU A 187 11.05 -31.80 -13.24
C GLU A 187 10.30 -31.50 -14.55
N LEU A 188 10.33 -30.25 -15.05
CA LEU A 188 9.51 -29.81 -16.18
C LEU A 188 10.38 -29.25 -17.33
N SER A 189 9.95 -29.49 -18.56
CA SER A 189 10.63 -28.91 -19.74
C SER A 189 10.55 -27.38 -19.73
N PRO A 190 11.54 -26.66 -20.31
CA PRO A 190 11.51 -25.21 -20.47
C PRO A 190 10.26 -24.64 -21.13
N THR A 191 9.62 -25.44 -21.98
CA THR A 191 8.37 -25.11 -22.67
C THR A 191 7.12 -25.41 -21.85
N HIS A 192 7.22 -26.06 -20.69
CA HIS A 192 6.05 -26.46 -19.92
C HIS A 192 5.28 -25.23 -19.38
N PRO A 193 3.95 -25.11 -19.59
CA PRO A 193 3.17 -23.92 -19.19
C PRO A 193 3.28 -23.56 -17.71
N ILE A 194 3.39 -24.55 -16.82
CA ILE A 194 3.59 -24.31 -15.38
C ILE A 194 4.96 -23.66 -15.11
N ARG A 195 6.04 -24.14 -15.73
CA ARG A 195 7.39 -23.57 -15.55
C ARG A 195 7.45 -22.14 -16.12
N LEU A 196 6.87 -21.92 -17.30
CA LEU A 196 6.76 -20.59 -17.91
C LEU A 196 5.91 -19.62 -17.06
N GLY A 197 4.79 -20.09 -16.51
CA GLY A 197 3.92 -19.29 -15.64
C GLY A 197 4.61 -18.91 -14.33
N LEU A 198 5.40 -19.81 -13.74
CA LEU A 198 6.22 -19.52 -12.57
C LEU A 198 7.28 -18.46 -12.86
N ALA A 199 7.99 -18.58 -14.00
CA ALA A 199 8.98 -17.59 -14.43
C ALA A 199 8.33 -16.21 -14.69
N LEU A 200 7.16 -16.17 -15.33
CA LEU A 200 6.38 -14.95 -15.54
C LEU A 200 6.03 -14.29 -14.20
N ASN A 201 5.39 -15.03 -13.29
CA ASN A 201 4.96 -14.48 -12.01
C ASN A 201 6.15 -14.04 -11.14
N PHE A 202 7.25 -14.79 -11.13
CA PHE A 202 8.42 -14.45 -10.34
C PHE A 202 9.17 -13.24 -10.91
N SER A 203 9.20 -13.08 -12.25
CA SER A 203 9.78 -11.89 -12.88
C SER A 203 8.97 -10.62 -12.55
N VAL A 204 7.64 -10.69 -12.58
CA VAL A 204 6.75 -9.59 -12.14
C VAL A 204 6.97 -9.27 -10.67
N PHE A 205 7.12 -10.29 -9.81
CA PHE A 205 7.44 -10.09 -8.39
C PHE A 205 8.79 -9.36 -8.20
N TYR A 206 9.82 -9.73 -8.96
CA TYR A 206 11.10 -9.00 -8.94
C TYR A 206 10.94 -7.54 -9.37
N TYR A 207 10.11 -7.26 -10.39
CA TYR A 207 9.93 -5.93 -10.93
C TYR A 207 9.09 -5.04 -10.00
N GLU A 208 7.87 -5.48 -9.67
CA GLU A 208 6.86 -4.67 -8.97
C GLU A 208 7.02 -4.69 -7.45
N ILE A 209 7.49 -5.81 -6.86
CA ILE A 209 7.49 -6.01 -5.40
C ILE A 209 8.90 -5.89 -4.81
N LEU A 210 9.92 -6.47 -5.45
CA LEU A 210 11.30 -6.38 -4.99
C LEU A 210 12.04 -5.14 -5.54
N ASN A 211 11.42 -4.39 -6.44
CA ASN A 211 12.01 -3.23 -7.11
C ASN A 211 13.43 -3.53 -7.64
N SER A 212 13.57 -4.70 -8.26
CA SER A 212 14.83 -5.25 -8.79
C SER A 212 14.67 -5.52 -10.30
N PRO A 213 14.52 -4.47 -11.12
CA PRO A 213 14.16 -4.59 -12.54
C PRO A 213 15.19 -5.36 -13.36
N GLU A 214 16.48 -5.29 -13.01
CA GLU A 214 17.53 -6.03 -13.73
C GLU A 214 17.37 -7.54 -13.55
N ARG A 215 17.00 -7.99 -12.35
CA ARG A 215 16.75 -9.41 -12.05
C ARG A 215 15.46 -9.90 -12.71
N ALA A 216 14.41 -9.06 -12.71
CA ALA A 216 13.16 -9.36 -13.39
C ALA A 216 13.38 -9.59 -14.90
N CYS A 217 14.09 -8.66 -15.55
CA CYS A 217 14.42 -8.74 -16.96
C CYS A 217 15.32 -9.94 -17.27
N HIS A 218 16.31 -10.23 -16.41
CA HIS A 218 17.17 -11.41 -16.58
C HIS A 218 16.37 -12.71 -16.53
N LEU A 219 15.52 -12.88 -15.51
CA LEU A 219 14.70 -14.08 -15.31
C LEU A 219 13.68 -14.27 -16.45
N ALA A 220 12.98 -13.21 -16.84
CA ALA A 220 12.01 -13.27 -17.93
C ALA A 220 12.69 -13.58 -19.27
N LYS A 221 13.85 -12.98 -19.54
CA LYS A 221 14.61 -13.22 -20.76
C LYS A 221 15.17 -14.64 -20.81
N GLN A 222 15.73 -15.13 -19.71
CA GLN A 222 16.24 -16.49 -19.63
C GLN A 222 15.13 -17.52 -19.91
N ALA A 223 13.99 -17.41 -19.24
CA ALA A 223 12.87 -18.33 -19.46
C ALA A 223 12.33 -18.28 -20.91
N PHE A 224 12.31 -17.09 -21.51
CA PHE A 224 11.90 -16.91 -22.90
C PHE A 224 12.89 -17.55 -23.89
N ASP A 225 14.20 -17.31 -23.71
CA ASP A 225 15.26 -17.84 -24.57
C ASP A 225 15.36 -19.37 -24.48
N GLU A 226 15.24 -19.94 -23.26
CA GLU A 226 15.22 -21.39 -23.05
C GLU A 226 14.00 -22.03 -23.73
N ALA A 227 12.81 -21.45 -23.58
CA ALA A 227 11.59 -21.97 -24.19
C ALA A 227 11.60 -21.87 -25.73
N ILE A 228 12.19 -20.80 -26.30
CA ILE A 228 12.39 -20.68 -27.75
C ILE A 228 13.24 -21.84 -28.28
N SER A 229 14.29 -22.24 -27.55
CA SER A 229 15.24 -23.26 -28.01
C SER A 229 14.61 -24.66 -28.16
N GLU A 230 13.50 -24.91 -27.47
CA GLU A 230 12.80 -26.20 -27.48
C GLU A 230 11.37 -26.12 -28.07
N LEU A 231 10.97 -24.94 -28.58
CA LEU A 231 9.60 -24.67 -29.01
C LEU A 231 9.15 -25.56 -30.18
N ASP A 232 10.08 -25.92 -31.08
CA ASP A 232 9.82 -26.74 -32.26
C ASP A 232 9.51 -28.21 -31.93
N THR A 233 9.66 -28.62 -30.66
CA THR A 233 9.44 -29.99 -30.20
C THR A 233 8.05 -30.24 -29.60
N LEU A 234 7.22 -29.19 -29.49
CA LEU A 234 5.92 -29.25 -28.84
C LEU A 234 4.81 -29.86 -29.72
N SER A 235 3.85 -30.53 -29.07
CA SER A 235 2.58 -30.91 -29.68
C SER A 235 1.68 -29.68 -29.90
N GLU A 236 0.75 -29.77 -30.86
CA GLU A 236 -0.15 -28.65 -31.24
C GLU A 236 -1.04 -28.15 -30.08
N GLU A 237 -1.34 -29.03 -29.12
CA GLU A 237 -2.10 -28.72 -27.91
C GLU A 237 -1.27 -27.91 -26.91
N SER A 238 -0.05 -28.36 -26.59
CA SER A 238 0.86 -27.67 -25.66
C SER A 238 1.48 -26.40 -26.25
N TYR A 239 1.53 -26.28 -27.58
CA TYR A 239 2.10 -25.13 -28.27
C TYR A 239 1.30 -23.85 -28.00
N LYS A 240 -0.04 -23.93 -27.97
CA LYS A 240 -0.90 -22.74 -27.78
C LYS A 240 -0.75 -22.13 -26.39
N ASP A 241 -0.72 -22.96 -25.36
CA ASP A 241 -0.62 -22.49 -23.98
C ASP A 241 0.78 -21.93 -23.68
N SER A 242 1.81 -22.59 -24.19
CA SER A 242 3.21 -22.15 -24.00
C SER A 242 3.50 -20.84 -24.72
N THR A 243 3.04 -20.70 -25.96
CA THR A 243 3.24 -19.46 -26.74
C THR A 243 2.48 -18.26 -26.18
N LEU A 244 1.31 -18.48 -25.57
CA LEU A 244 0.57 -17.41 -24.88
C LEU A 244 1.35 -16.85 -23.68
N ILE A 245 1.97 -17.71 -22.87
CA ILE A 245 2.75 -17.27 -21.70
C ILE A 245 4.07 -16.63 -22.15
N MET A 246 4.73 -17.17 -23.19
CA MET A 246 5.91 -16.56 -23.80
C MET A 246 5.62 -15.17 -24.37
N GLN A 247 4.42 -14.98 -24.94
CA GLN A 247 3.98 -13.66 -25.40
C GLN A 247 3.88 -12.65 -24.26
N LEU A 248 3.35 -13.06 -23.10
CA LEU A 248 3.27 -12.21 -21.91
C LEU A 248 4.66 -11.86 -21.35
N LEU A 249 5.59 -12.82 -21.33
CA LEU A 249 6.99 -12.58 -20.95
C LEU A 249 7.64 -11.53 -21.88
N ARG A 250 7.41 -11.65 -23.19
CA ARG A 250 7.91 -10.70 -24.19
C ARG A 250 7.33 -9.30 -24.00
N ASP A 251 6.03 -9.21 -23.74
CA ASP A 251 5.34 -7.94 -23.56
C ASP A 251 5.84 -7.23 -22.30
N ASN A 252 6.03 -7.97 -21.20
CA ASN A 252 6.66 -7.46 -19.98
C ASN A 252 8.09 -6.97 -20.23
N LEU A 253 8.93 -7.77 -20.92
CA LEU A 253 10.29 -7.35 -21.26
C LEU A 253 10.30 -6.06 -22.08
N SER A 254 9.41 -5.91 -23.07
CA SER A 254 9.32 -4.70 -23.88
C SER A 254 8.91 -3.47 -23.08
N LEU A 255 8.04 -3.64 -22.08
CA LEU A 255 7.65 -2.57 -21.17
C LEU A 255 8.83 -2.19 -20.26
N TRP A 256 9.44 -3.17 -19.60
CA TRP A 256 10.47 -2.95 -18.58
C TRP A 256 11.78 -2.43 -19.16
N THR A 257 12.13 -2.82 -20.38
CA THR A 257 13.33 -2.31 -21.07
C THR A 257 13.18 -0.88 -21.56
N SER A 258 11.96 -0.36 -21.67
CA SER A 258 11.72 1.06 -21.97
C SER A 258 11.87 1.99 -20.77
N ASP A 259 11.84 1.43 -19.55
CA ASP A 259 11.96 2.15 -18.27
C ASP A 259 13.40 2.20 -17.72
N ILE A 260 14.33 1.43 -18.31
CA ILE A 260 15.73 1.40 -17.89
C ILE A 260 16.49 2.53 -18.63
N PRO A 261 17.06 3.53 -17.92
CA PRO A 261 17.88 4.55 -18.58
C PRO A 261 19.05 3.88 -19.30
N GLU A 262 19.22 4.15 -20.60
CA GLU A 262 20.47 3.81 -21.28
C GLU A 262 21.59 4.62 -20.60
N ASP A 263 22.52 3.90 -19.96
CA ASP A 263 23.71 4.50 -19.34
C ASP A 263 24.57 5.16 -20.43
N GLY A 264 24.47 6.49 -20.50
CA GLY A 264 25.53 7.35 -21.05
C GLY A 264 25.10 8.34 -22.13
N GLU A 265 24.41 9.43 -21.77
CA GLU A 265 24.57 10.73 -22.44
C GLU A 265 24.12 11.91 -21.53
N ASP A 266 24.86 13.02 -21.64
CA ASP A 266 24.92 14.21 -20.76
C ASP A 266 23.56 14.93 -20.49
N PRO A 267 23.37 15.57 -19.32
CA PRO A 267 22.12 16.21 -18.94
C PRO A 267 22.05 17.64 -19.50
N ALA A 268 21.70 17.80 -20.77
CA ALA A 268 21.34 19.12 -21.29
C ALA A 268 20.38 19.05 -22.50
N LYS A 269 19.13 19.47 -22.28
CA LYS A 269 18.01 19.69 -23.23
C LYS A 269 17.33 18.38 -23.65
N SER A 270 16.03 18.16 -23.46
CA SER A 270 14.83 19.00 -23.62
C SER A 270 13.68 18.29 -22.87
N GLY A 271 12.71 18.93 -22.23
CA GLY A 271 11.63 19.70 -22.85
C GLY A 271 10.30 18.94 -22.68
N ALA A 272 9.47 19.46 -21.76
CA ALA A 272 8.07 19.11 -21.42
C ALA A 272 7.27 18.13 -22.31
N GLY A 273 6.59 17.19 -21.66
CA GLY A 273 5.45 16.43 -22.19
C GLY A 273 4.71 15.70 -21.07
N GLU A 274 3.57 16.25 -20.64
CA GLU A 274 2.58 15.61 -19.78
C GLU A 274 1.97 14.40 -20.51
N ASP A 275 2.06 13.19 -19.94
CA ASP A 275 1.09 12.07 -20.05
C ASP A 275 1.66 10.78 -19.42
N GLY A 276 1.78 10.75 -18.10
CA GLY A 276 2.31 9.59 -17.35
C GLY A 276 1.28 8.85 -16.48
N GLN A 277 0.11 9.45 -16.19
CA GLN A 277 -0.82 8.89 -15.19
C GLN A 277 -1.86 7.92 -15.77
N GLY A 278 -2.13 7.97 -17.08
CA GLY A 278 -3.15 7.11 -17.72
C GLY A 278 -2.68 5.68 -18.01
N LYS A 279 -1.39 5.46 -18.28
CA LYS A 279 -0.83 4.14 -18.62
C LYS A 279 -0.56 3.27 -17.38
N ASP A 280 -0.21 3.89 -16.26
CA ASP A 280 0.11 3.22 -14.99
C ASP A 280 -1.12 2.57 -14.33
N ILE A 281 -2.32 3.13 -14.56
CA ILE A 281 -3.59 2.57 -14.05
C ILE A 281 -4.07 1.38 -14.90
N GLN A 282 -3.78 1.40 -16.20
CA GLN A 282 -4.17 0.33 -17.13
C GLN A 282 -3.29 -0.92 -16.98
N ALA A 283 -2.00 -0.74 -16.69
CA ALA A 283 -1.06 -1.83 -16.39
C ALA A 283 -1.36 -2.51 -15.04
N LYS A 284 -1.62 -1.74 -13.98
CA LYS A 284 -2.02 -2.27 -12.66
C LYS A 284 -3.32 -3.07 -12.73
N SER A 285 -4.27 -2.63 -13.55
CA SER A 285 -5.52 -3.36 -13.77
C SER A 285 -5.27 -4.66 -14.56
N ALA A 286 -4.39 -4.65 -15.56
CA ALA A 286 -4.06 -5.84 -16.34
C ALA A 286 -3.33 -6.90 -15.51
N ALA A 287 -2.37 -6.54 -14.66
CA ALA A 287 -1.66 -7.47 -13.78
C ALA A 287 -2.58 -8.14 -12.74
N VAL A 288 -3.51 -7.37 -12.15
CA VAL A 288 -4.52 -7.90 -11.22
C VAL A 288 -5.52 -8.82 -11.95
N ILE A 289 -5.93 -8.45 -13.17
CA ILE A 289 -6.81 -9.26 -14.01
C ILE A 289 -6.09 -10.54 -14.49
N ILE A 290 -4.79 -10.48 -14.80
CA ILE A 290 -3.99 -11.63 -15.23
C ILE A 290 -3.71 -12.57 -14.06
N MET A 291 -3.35 -12.07 -12.87
CA MET A 291 -3.20 -12.90 -11.67
C MET A 291 -4.52 -13.56 -11.25
N ALA A 292 -5.64 -12.82 -11.30
CA ALA A 292 -6.96 -13.39 -11.05
C ALA A 292 -7.35 -14.46 -12.08
N ASN A 293 -6.99 -14.26 -13.36
CA ASN A 293 -7.27 -15.22 -14.42
C ASN A 293 -6.34 -16.45 -14.38
N VAL A 294 -5.07 -16.32 -13.97
CA VAL A 294 -4.15 -17.47 -13.82
C VAL A 294 -4.57 -18.33 -12.63
N VAL A 295 -4.93 -17.74 -11.49
CA VAL A 295 -5.48 -18.48 -10.34
C VAL A 295 -6.83 -19.15 -10.70
N TRP A 296 -7.63 -18.51 -11.55
CA TRP A 296 -8.88 -19.06 -12.06
C TRP A 296 -8.67 -20.17 -13.11
N PHE A 297 -7.66 -20.06 -13.99
CA PHE A 297 -7.27 -21.11 -14.95
C PHE A 297 -6.66 -22.32 -14.24
N SER A 298 -5.82 -22.12 -13.23
CA SER A 298 -5.34 -23.22 -12.38
C SER A 298 -6.49 -23.95 -11.69
N LYS A 299 -7.57 -23.25 -11.32
CA LYS A 299 -8.81 -23.86 -10.82
C LYS A 299 -9.59 -24.64 -11.88
N LEU A 300 -9.60 -24.22 -13.14
CA LEU A 300 -10.34 -24.89 -14.22
C LEU A 300 -9.61 -26.13 -14.76
N THR A 301 -8.29 -26.07 -14.93
CA THR A 301 -7.49 -27.20 -15.45
C THR A 301 -7.41 -28.34 -14.43
N ILE A 302 -7.36 -28.03 -13.12
CA ILE A 302 -7.39 -29.04 -12.04
C ILE A 302 -8.78 -29.72 -11.93
N PHE A 303 -9.87 -29.05 -12.36
CA PHE A 303 -11.21 -29.63 -12.31
C PHE A 303 -11.53 -30.57 -13.51
N SER A 304 -10.78 -30.48 -14.61
CA SER A 304 -11.04 -31.26 -15.83
C SER A 304 -10.20 -32.55 -15.97
N HIS A 305 -9.24 -32.78 -15.08
CA HIS A 305 -8.40 -34.00 -15.06
C HIS A 305 -8.53 -34.73 -13.73
N LYS A 306 -9.76 -35.13 -13.42
CA LYS A 306 -10.08 -36.04 -12.31
C LYS A 306 -10.43 -37.43 -12.85
N GLU A 307 -9.52 -38.03 -13.61
CA GLU A 307 -9.49 -39.46 -13.89
C GLU A 307 -8.02 -39.79 -14.17
N ASP A 308 -7.46 -40.71 -13.38
CA ASP A 308 -6.08 -41.22 -13.41
C ASP A 308 -4.95 -40.33 -12.86
N LEU A 309 -4.59 -40.56 -11.59
CA LEU A 309 -3.20 -40.70 -11.08
C LEU A 309 -3.21 -40.91 -9.55
N GLY A 310 -3.19 -42.17 -9.13
CA GLY A 310 -3.34 -42.61 -7.72
C GLY A 310 -2.09 -42.53 -6.85
N SER A 311 -1.25 -41.48 -6.91
CA SER A 311 -0.11 -41.38 -5.98
C SER A 311 0.39 -39.96 -5.64
N ILE A 312 -0.37 -38.89 -5.90
CA ILE A 312 0.03 -37.50 -5.59
C ILE A 312 -1.00 -36.81 -4.67
N ASP A 313 -1.71 -37.56 -3.83
CA ASP A 313 -2.77 -36.98 -2.98
C ASP A 313 -2.25 -36.34 -1.69
N SER A 314 -1.01 -36.62 -1.24
CA SER A 314 -0.48 -36.05 0.00
C SER A 314 0.28 -34.72 -0.20
N ILE A 315 0.91 -34.52 -1.36
CA ILE A 315 1.68 -33.29 -1.66
C ILE A 315 0.73 -32.20 -2.18
N VAL A 316 -0.20 -32.56 -3.08
CA VAL A 316 -1.15 -31.61 -3.69
C VAL A 316 -2.19 -31.10 -2.68
N ASN A 317 -2.51 -31.87 -1.64
CA ASN A 317 -3.46 -31.40 -0.61
C ASN A 317 -2.81 -30.49 0.43
N CYS A 318 -1.50 -30.56 0.64
CA CYS A 318 -0.77 -29.62 1.50
C CYS A 318 -0.60 -28.26 0.79
N GLU A 319 -0.33 -28.27 -0.52
CA GLU A 319 -0.14 -27.06 -1.32
C GLU A 319 -1.45 -26.33 -1.66
N LYS A 320 -2.59 -27.03 -1.72
CA LYS A 320 -3.90 -26.41 -2.01
C LYS A 320 -4.35 -25.40 -0.96
N GLU A 321 -4.07 -25.66 0.31
CA GLU A 321 -4.48 -24.78 1.41
C GLU A 321 -3.54 -23.57 1.52
N ASP A 322 -2.25 -23.77 1.27
CA ASP A 322 -1.24 -22.72 1.28
C ASP A 322 -1.33 -21.79 0.06
N ILE A 323 -1.54 -22.31 -1.15
CA ILE A 323 -1.72 -21.51 -2.38
C ILE A 323 -3.03 -20.70 -2.32
N PHE A 324 -4.08 -21.25 -1.72
CA PHE A 324 -5.35 -20.56 -1.54
C PHE A 324 -5.25 -19.42 -0.51
N GLN A 325 -4.52 -19.64 0.59
CA GLN A 325 -4.15 -18.59 1.55
C GLN A 325 -3.26 -17.52 0.91
N PHE A 326 -2.31 -17.93 0.07
CA PHE A 326 -1.41 -17.03 -0.66
C PHE A 326 -2.16 -16.08 -1.61
N GLY A 327 -3.15 -16.61 -2.34
CA GLY A 327 -4.03 -15.81 -3.21
C GLY A 327 -4.93 -14.83 -2.45
N LEU A 328 -5.38 -15.20 -1.26
CA LEU A 328 -6.19 -14.32 -0.39
C LEU A 328 -5.35 -13.19 0.21
N ILE A 329 -4.12 -13.49 0.65
CA ILE A 329 -3.19 -12.50 1.20
C ILE A 329 -2.79 -11.47 0.13
N LEU A 330 -2.55 -11.91 -1.11
CA LEU A 330 -2.28 -11.01 -2.24
C LEU A 330 -3.48 -10.12 -2.59
N LEU A 331 -4.70 -10.67 -2.52
CA LEU A 331 -5.93 -9.89 -2.74
C LEU A 331 -6.13 -8.82 -1.64
N GLU A 332 -5.84 -9.15 -0.38
CA GLU A 332 -5.89 -8.19 0.74
C GLU A 332 -4.83 -7.08 0.62
N ILE A 333 -3.61 -7.40 0.18
CA ILE A 333 -2.53 -6.43 -0.02
C ILE A 333 -2.84 -5.44 -1.16
N VAL A 334 -3.51 -5.89 -2.21
CA VAL A 334 -3.85 -5.06 -3.38
C VAL A 334 -5.11 -4.23 -3.18
N THR A 335 -5.99 -4.62 -2.25
CA THR A 335 -7.27 -3.93 -1.98
C THR A 335 -7.24 -2.98 -0.78
N ALA A 336 -6.14 -2.93 -0.02
CA ALA A 336 -5.92 -2.04 1.13
C ALA A 336 -5.14 -0.76 0.78
#